data_AF-A0A8D4A1R5-F1
#
_entry.id   AF-A0A8D4A1R5-F1
#
_cell.length_a   1.000
_cell.length_b   1.000
_cell.length_c   1.000
_cell.angle_alpha   90.00
_cell.angle_beta   90.00
_cell.angle_gamma   90.00
#
_symmetry.space_group_name_H-M   'P 1'
#
loop_
_entity.id
_entity.type
_entity.pdbx_description
1 polymer ?
#
loop_
_entity_poly.entity_id
_entity_poly.type
_entity_poly.pdbx_seq_one_letter_code
_entity_poly.pdbx_strand_id
1 'polypeptide(L)'
;MDKKFRILASLLTPILATPVIAAACNSKKEQDKNNEKNQKNELMTPPQDQGNLNQQDKNEKTDNNQNSESSVNPNETDDEKEKKKIEEEKKKIEEEKKLKEKQEQEDKKNSEVIKGIVKVQEDAFATFHSLQDFLDQINVYAKEEKINNLELAENDKTRMLLEDTNGGKNKIKLKLGSYTFEVSLGKVYKDKVVTKYAINDSNSTIKISSDNKFDDINNTDDKIFVKQIGYSIDSSKNRITISTMPKNTVEVPKHLPLKIKSLKNAFLYLNSDKVLNLDNWNVSNVINMSTMFFSATKFNQDISKWNTKNVTNMIALFSGAENFDKPLNSWNVSKVTDMYQMFFGAHKFNQDLNEWNVSNVTNMEEMFLDATNFNGKIENWNVENVTELFRMFVGATKFSQDLSGWRIKNAAIKK
;
A
#
# COMPACT_ATOMS: atom_id res chain seq x y z
N MET A 1 31.96 -59.51 -23.31
CA MET A 1 33.13 -58.62 -23.11
C MET A 1 32.67 -57.47 -22.23
N ASP A 2 32.56 -57.55 -20.91
CA ASP A 2 33.39 -58.13 -19.85
C ASP A 2 34.71 -57.40 -19.60
N LYS A 3 34.71 -56.60 -18.51
CA LYS A 3 35.79 -56.06 -17.64
C LYS A 3 35.25 -54.75 -17.01
N LYS A 4 34.74 -54.67 -15.76
CA LYS A 4 35.28 -54.95 -14.41
C LYS A 4 36.67 -54.37 -14.15
N PHE A 5 36.75 -53.28 -13.35
CA PHE A 5 37.82 -52.92 -12.40
C PHE A 5 37.24 -51.87 -11.43
N ARG A 6 36.82 -52.25 -10.21
CA ARG A 6 37.55 -52.44 -8.93
C ARG A 6 37.79 -51.15 -8.12
N ILE A 7 37.32 -51.27 -6.88
CA ILE A 7 37.29 -50.38 -5.72
C ILE A 7 38.70 -50.02 -5.24
N LEU A 8 38.89 -48.77 -4.79
CA LEU A 8 39.81 -48.43 -3.70
C LEU A 8 39.15 -47.36 -2.82
N ALA A 9 38.90 -47.74 -1.57
CA ALA A 9 38.45 -46.88 -0.50
C ALA A 9 39.62 -46.04 0.04
N SER A 10 39.41 -44.74 0.23
CA SER A 10 40.27 -43.93 1.10
C SER A 10 39.40 -43.19 2.11
N LEU A 11 39.60 -43.55 3.37
CA LEU A 11 39.08 -42.92 4.57
C LEU A 11 39.41 -41.42 4.58
N LEU A 12 38.40 -40.58 4.75
CA LEU A 12 38.56 -39.21 5.24
C LEU A 12 37.46 -38.93 6.25
N THR A 13 37.91 -38.71 7.48
CA THR A 13 37.18 -38.46 8.71
C THR A 13 36.37 -37.16 8.66
N PRO A 14 35.15 -37.11 9.21
CA PRO A 14 34.40 -35.88 9.34
C PRO A 14 34.89 -35.07 10.55
N ILE A 15 35.45 -33.89 10.30
CA ILE A 15 35.68 -32.88 11.36
C ILE A 15 34.34 -32.19 11.61
N LEU A 16 33.67 -32.58 12.68
CA LEU A 16 32.58 -31.82 13.29
C LEU A 16 33.21 -30.61 14.02
N ALA A 17 33.05 -29.42 13.46
CA ALA A 17 33.27 -28.18 14.19
C ALA A 17 31.90 -27.55 14.48
N THR A 18 31.39 -27.80 15.68
CA THR A 18 30.31 -27.02 16.29
C THR A 18 30.90 -25.68 16.77
N PRO A 19 30.28 -24.53 16.48
CA PRO A 19 30.59 -23.31 17.22
C PRO A 19 29.81 -23.35 18.55
N VAL A 20 30.55 -23.59 19.63
CA VAL A 20 30.07 -23.34 21.00
C VAL A 20 30.11 -21.83 21.22
N ILE A 21 28.95 -21.20 21.40
CA ILE A 21 28.85 -19.85 21.94
C ILE A 21 29.21 -19.95 23.42
N ALA A 22 30.48 -19.72 23.75
CA ALA A 22 30.93 -19.55 25.12
C ALA A 22 30.65 -18.10 25.55
N ALA A 23 29.69 -17.94 26.45
CA ALA A 23 29.49 -16.73 27.22
C ALA A 23 30.71 -16.50 28.13
N ALA A 24 31.56 -15.54 27.79
CA ALA A 24 32.63 -15.07 28.66
C ALA A 24 32.11 -13.92 29.53
N CYS A 25 31.62 -14.27 30.73
CA CYS A 25 31.56 -13.33 31.85
C CYS A 25 32.99 -12.98 32.25
N ASN A 26 33.37 -11.71 32.17
CA ASN A 26 34.57 -11.20 32.84
C ASN A 26 34.19 -9.98 33.67
N SER A 27 34.20 -10.18 34.98
CA SER A 27 34.09 -9.12 35.98
C SER A 27 35.42 -8.36 36.06
N LYS A 28 35.37 -7.04 35.92
CA LYS A 28 36.44 -6.15 36.37
C LYS A 28 35.89 -5.09 37.31
N LYS A 29 36.58 -5.01 38.45
CA LYS A 29 36.40 -4.10 39.57
C LYS A 29 36.60 -2.64 39.17
N GLU A 30 35.94 -1.79 39.94
CA GLU A 30 36.12 -0.35 40.08
C GLU A 30 37.58 0.08 40.17
N GLN A 31 37.87 1.25 39.58
CA GLN A 31 38.68 2.28 40.23
C GLN A 31 38.34 3.66 39.66
N ASP A 32 37.87 4.53 40.55
CA ASP A 32 37.71 5.98 40.37
C ASP A 32 39.04 6.68 40.06
N LYS A 33 39.01 7.68 39.18
CA LYS A 33 39.41 9.07 39.50
C LYS A 33 39.17 10.06 38.36
N ASN A 34 38.54 11.17 38.77
CA ASN A 34 38.27 12.45 38.12
C ASN A 34 39.30 12.97 37.10
N ASN A 35 38.81 13.63 36.05
CA ASN A 35 39.05 15.07 35.87
C ASN A 35 38.12 15.74 34.85
N GLU A 36 37.69 16.94 35.22
CA GLU A 36 36.82 17.88 34.50
C GLU A 36 37.44 18.41 33.20
N LYS A 37 36.59 18.65 32.18
CA LYS A 37 36.37 20.00 31.61
C LYS A 37 35.32 19.97 30.48
N ASN A 38 34.23 20.70 30.73
CA ASN A 38 33.49 21.58 29.83
C ASN A 38 33.63 21.38 28.31
N GLN A 39 32.51 21.09 27.64
CA GLN A 39 31.92 22.07 26.72
C GLN A 39 30.44 21.75 26.42
N LYS A 40 29.68 22.83 26.38
CA LYS A 40 28.24 22.95 26.14
C LYS A 40 27.84 22.52 24.73
N ASN A 41 26.60 22.01 24.60
CA ASN A 41 25.56 22.41 23.64
C ASN A 41 24.56 21.24 23.54
N GLU A 42 23.52 21.25 24.36
CA GLU A 42 22.18 21.81 24.06
C GLU A 42 21.25 20.75 23.42
N LEU A 43 20.37 20.24 24.30
CA LEU A 43 19.14 19.51 24.00
C LEU A 43 18.27 20.32 23.04
N MET A 44 17.70 19.66 22.02
CA MET A 44 16.55 20.16 21.29
C MET A 44 15.43 19.13 21.28
N THR A 45 14.44 19.37 22.13
CA THR A 45 12.97 19.34 21.88
C THR A 45 12.25 19.45 23.23
N PRO A 46 10.98 19.92 23.31
CA PRO A 46 10.12 20.58 22.31
C PRO A 46 9.65 21.98 22.82
N PRO A 47 8.70 22.67 22.15
CA PRO A 47 7.49 22.97 22.94
C PRO A 47 6.16 23.01 22.17
N GLN A 48 5.11 22.74 22.94
CA GLN A 48 3.72 23.09 22.65
C GLN A 48 3.40 24.53 23.09
N ASP A 49 2.34 25.06 22.48
CA ASP A 49 1.47 26.19 22.82
C ASP A 49 1.67 26.94 24.15
N GLN A 50 1.65 28.27 24.07
CA GLN A 50 0.68 29.12 24.78
C GLN A 50 0.71 30.55 24.22
N GLY A 51 -0.48 31.16 24.12
CA GLY A 51 -0.69 32.50 23.58
C GLY A 51 -0.58 33.64 24.60
N ASN A 52 -0.62 34.87 24.07
CA ASN A 52 -1.35 36.05 24.56
C ASN A 52 -0.97 37.23 23.63
N LEU A 53 -1.92 37.90 22.96
CA LEU A 53 -2.76 39.00 23.46
C LEU A 53 -2.00 40.26 23.92
N ASN A 54 -2.35 41.34 23.20
CA ASN A 54 -2.60 42.71 23.63
C ASN A 54 -1.45 43.68 23.91
N GLN A 55 -1.54 44.81 23.20
CA GLN A 55 -1.68 46.20 23.69
C GLN A 55 -2.45 46.92 22.57
N GLN A 56 -3.62 47.55 22.68
CA GLN A 56 -4.34 48.28 23.73
C GLN A 56 -3.55 49.37 24.44
N ASP A 57 -3.87 50.60 24.06
CA ASP A 57 -4.03 51.79 24.92
C ASP A 57 -4.66 52.90 24.04
N LYS A 58 -5.57 53.77 24.46
CA LYS A 58 -6.36 53.90 25.70
C LYS A 58 -7.30 55.12 25.52
N ASN A 59 -8.36 55.12 26.33
CA ASN A 59 -9.12 56.26 26.88
C ASN A 59 -10.24 56.87 26.02
N GLU A 60 -11.51 56.67 26.39
CA GLU A 60 -12.28 57.34 27.48
C GLU A 60 -12.52 58.84 27.16
N LYS A 61 -13.74 59.39 27.14
CA LYS A 61 -14.89 59.18 28.04
C LYS A 61 -16.15 59.90 27.50
N THR A 62 -17.29 59.46 28.04
CA THR A 62 -18.55 60.18 28.34
C THR A 62 -19.57 60.51 27.23
N ASP A 63 -20.79 60.06 27.53
CA ASP A 63 -22.09 60.43 26.99
C ASP A 63 -22.25 61.94 26.76
N ASN A 64 -22.78 62.30 25.59
CA ASN A 64 -23.96 63.15 25.55
C ASN A 64 -24.69 63.02 24.22
N ASN A 65 -25.97 62.74 24.40
CA ASN A 65 -27.07 62.84 23.47
C ASN A 65 -27.03 64.15 22.66
N GLN A 66 -26.91 64.09 21.33
CA GLN A 66 -27.55 65.01 20.38
C GLN A 66 -27.34 64.59 18.93
N ASN A 67 -28.45 64.29 18.27
CA ASN A 67 -28.73 64.36 16.83
C ASN A 67 -27.58 64.87 15.94
N SER A 68 -27.04 63.98 15.10
CA SER A 68 -26.55 64.39 13.78
C SER A 68 -27.45 63.72 12.75
N GLU A 69 -28.33 64.54 12.20
CA GLU A 69 -29.22 64.25 11.10
C GLU A 69 -28.50 63.44 10.02
N SER A 70 -29.14 62.33 9.70
CA SER A 70 -28.99 61.70 8.40
C SER A 70 -29.03 62.76 7.30
N SER A 71 -28.10 62.71 6.36
CA SER A 71 -28.38 63.16 4.99
C SER A 71 -29.37 62.16 4.37
N VAL A 72 -30.59 62.13 4.92
CA VAL A 72 -31.78 61.54 4.31
C VAL A 72 -32.11 62.46 3.15
N ASN A 73 -32.07 61.90 1.95
CA ASN A 73 -32.80 62.48 0.83
C ASN A 73 -34.29 62.49 1.23
N PRO A 74 -34.96 63.65 1.42
CA PRO A 74 -36.25 63.71 2.14
C PRO A 74 -37.46 63.14 1.39
N ASN A 75 -37.26 62.40 0.30
CA ASN A 75 -38.34 61.90 -0.55
C ASN A 75 -38.35 60.39 -0.81
N GLU A 76 -37.52 59.57 -0.14
CA GLU A 76 -37.68 58.11 -0.25
C GLU A 76 -38.73 57.62 0.76
N THR A 77 -39.92 57.27 0.28
CA THR A 77 -40.99 56.66 1.07
C THR A 77 -40.56 55.28 1.60
N ASP A 78 -41.18 54.77 2.69
CA ASP A 78 -40.91 53.41 3.18
C ASP A 78 -41.06 52.34 2.07
N ASP A 79 -41.94 52.60 1.10
CA ASP A 79 -42.09 51.82 -0.13
C ASP A 79 -40.83 51.79 -1.03
N GLU A 80 -40.01 52.84 -1.07
CA GLU A 80 -38.78 52.88 -1.88
C GLU A 80 -37.63 52.09 -1.24
N LYS A 81 -37.54 52.08 0.10
CA LYS A 81 -36.60 51.21 0.82
C LYS A 81 -36.96 49.74 0.67
N GLU A 82 -38.25 49.41 0.73
CA GLU A 82 -38.73 48.04 0.54
C GLU A 82 -38.53 47.57 -0.90
N LYS A 83 -38.76 48.44 -1.91
CA LYS A 83 -38.43 48.16 -3.31
C LYS A 83 -36.94 47.90 -3.54
N LYS A 84 -36.04 48.71 -2.98
CA LYS A 84 -34.59 48.49 -3.08
C LYS A 84 -34.17 47.15 -2.47
N LYS A 85 -34.73 46.79 -1.30
CA LYS A 85 -34.46 45.50 -0.65
C LYS A 85 -34.93 44.31 -1.49
N ILE A 86 -36.12 44.41 -2.09
CA ILE A 86 -36.65 43.40 -3.02
C ILE A 86 -35.77 43.30 -4.28
N GLU A 87 -35.25 44.40 -4.78
CA GLU A 87 -34.40 44.42 -5.98
C GLU A 87 -33.00 43.84 -5.72
N GLU A 88 -32.42 44.10 -4.54
CA GLU A 88 -31.20 43.44 -4.07
C GLU A 88 -31.40 41.92 -3.88
N GLU A 89 -32.53 41.50 -3.32
CA GLU A 89 -32.87 40.09 -3.14
C GLU A 89 -33.09 39.38 -4.48
N LYS A 90 -33.75 40.02 -5.45
CA LYS A 90 -33.86 39.53 -6.83
C LYS A 90 -32.50 39.37 -7.51
N LYS A 91 -31.58 40.33 -7.33
CA LYS A 91 -30.21 40.23 -7.87
C LYS A 91 -29.46 39.05 -7.26
N LYS A 92 -29.53 38.85 -5.95
CA LYS A 92 -28.94 37.68 -5.28
C LYS A 92 -29.49 36.37 -5.81
N ILE A 93 -30.82 36.26 -5.98
CA ILE A 93 -31.45 35.05 -6.54
C ILE A 93 -30.96 34.78 -7.98
N GLU A 94 -30.83 35.82 -8.81
CA GLU A 94 -30.35 35.69 -10.19
C GLU A 94 -28.86 35.29 -10.24
N GLU A 95 -28.03 35.84 -9.35
CA GLU A 95 -26.63 35.43 -9.20
C GLU A 95 -26.50 33.98 -8.72
N GLU A 96 -27.30 33.56 -7.75
CA GLU A 96 -27.36 32.17 -7.28
C GLU A 96 -27.81 31.22 -8.39
N LYS A 97 -28.78 31.63 -9.21
CA LYS A 97 -29.26 30.83 -10.34
C LYS A 97 -28.16 30.65 -11.39
N LYS A 98 -27.45 31.73 -11.76
CA LYS A 98 -26.30 31.66 -12.67
C LYS A 98 -25.19 30.78 -12.13
N LEU A 99 -24.92 30.82 -10.82
CA LEU A 99 -23.94 29.96 -10.18
C LEU A 99 -24.35 28.48 -10.24
N LYS A 100 -25.63 28.18 -9.98
CA LYS A 100 -26.20 26.82 -10.10
C LYS A 100 -26.12 26.30 -11.53
N GLU A 101 -26.48 27.11 -12.52
CA GLU A 101 -26.39 26.74 -13.94
C GLU A 101 -24.93 26.46 -14.36
N LYS A 102 -23.98 27.27 -13.88
CA LYS A 102 -22.54 27.05 -14.13
C LYS A 102 -22.06 25.75 -13.49
N GLN A 103 -22.45 25.48 -12.25
CA GLN A 103 -22.10 24.23 -11.56
C GLN A 103 -22.68 23.01 -12.28
N GLU A 104 -23.93 23.09 -12.74
CA GLU A 104 -24.57 21.99 -13.47
C GLU A 104 -23.87 21.70 -14.81
N GLN A 105 -23.40 22.73 -15.52
CA GLN A 105 -22.57 22.56 -16.73
C GLN A 105 -21.23 21.88 -16.43
N GLU A 106 -20.60 22.24 -15.32
CA GLU A 106 -19.36 21.60 -14.85
C GLU A 106 -19.60 20.14 -14.45
N ASP A 107 -20.66 19.85 -13.71
CA ASP A 107 -21.06 18.49 -13.32
C ASP A 107 -21.35 17.61 -14.55
N LYS A 108 -22.01 18.18 -15.57
CA LYS A 108 -22.24 17.50 -16.85
C LYS A 108 -20.93 17.18 -17.56
N LYS A 109 -19.97 18.12 -17.62
CA LYS A 109 -18.64 17.88 -18.20
C LYS A 109 -17.90 16.78 -17.42
N ASN A 110 -17.91 16.85 -16.09
CA ASN A 110 -17.27 15.87 -15.22
C ASN A 110 -17.89 14.48 -15.39
N SER A 111 -19.20 14.39 -15.62
CA SER A 111 -19.87 13.11 -15.88
C SER A 111 -19.33 12.38 -17.13
N GLU A 112 -18.93 13.10 -18.17
CA GLU A 112 -18.34 12.50 -19.37
C GLU A 112 -16.94 11.95 -19.09
N VAL A 113 -16.16 12.62 -18.23
CA VAL A 113 -14.88 12.09 -17.73
C VAL A 113 -15.11 10.80 -16.94
N ILE A 114 -16.10 10.79 -16.03
CA ILE A 114 -16.46 9.58 -15.27
C ILE A 114 -16.89 8.44 -16.19
N LYS A 115 -17.69 8.71 -17.23
CA LYS A 115 -18.06 7.69 -18.23
C LYS A 115 -16.83 7.11 -18.93
N GLY A 116 -15.85 7.95 -19.27
CA GLY A 116 -14.57 7.51 -19.82
C GLY A 116 -13.78 6.59 -18.88
N ILE A 117 -13.68 6.97 -17.60
CA ILE A 117 -13.05 6.15 -16.55
C ILE A 117 -13.75 4.80 -16.44
N VAL A 118 -15.08 4.79 -16.33
CA VAL A 118 -15.86 3.56 -16.21
C VAL A 118 -15.69 2.69 -17.45
N LYS A 119 -15.62 3.28 -18.65
CA LYS A 119 -15.38 2.54 -19.89
C LYS A 119 -14.05 1.78 -19.89
N VAL A 120 -12.99 2.39 -19.35
CA VAL A 120 -11.69 1.72 -19.20
C VAL A 120 -11.75 0.60 -18.16
N GLN A 121 -12.55 0.77 -17.10
CA GLN A 121 -12.67 -0.16 -15.97
C GLN A 121 -13.89 -1.10 -16.08
N GLU A 122 -14.53 -1.19 -17.25
CA GLU A 122 -15.88 -1.77 -17.37
C GLU A 122 -15.97 -3.25 -17.00
N ASP A 123 -14.85 -3.99 -17.13
CA ASP A 123 -14.73 -5.42 -16.80
C ASP A 123 -13.95 -5.66 -15.49
N ALA A 124 -13.65 -4.61 -14.73
CA ALA A 124 -12.81 -4.67 -13.52
C ALA A 124 -13.61 -5.04 -12.25
N PHE A 125 -14.79 -5.64 -12.40
CA PHE A 125 -15.69 -5.97 -11.30
C PHE A 125 -16.28 -7.38 -11.46
N ALA A 126 -16.77 -7.93 -10.35
CA ALA A 126 -17.28 -9.31 -10.23
C ALA A 126 -18.50 -9.34 -9.30
N THR A 127 -19.21 -10.46 -9.26
CA THR A 127 -20.46 -10.65 -8.48
C THR A 127 -20.32 -10.40 -6.97
N PHE A 128 -19.11 -10.45 -6.41
CA PHE A 128 -18.86 -10.14 -5.00
C PHE A 128 -18.63 -8.64 -4.72
N HIS A 129 -18.77 -7.77 -5.72
CA HIS A 129 -18.78 -6.32 -5.52
C HIS A 129 -20.21 -5.82 -5.36
N SER A 130 -20.38 -4.88 -4.44
CA SER A 130 -21.57 -4.04 -4.31
C SER A 130 -21.48 -2.78 -5.17
N LEU A 131 -22.58 -2.05 -5.29
CA LEU A 131 -22.56 -0.70 -5.87
C LEU A 131 -21.63 0.26 -5.11
N GLN A 132 -21.55 0.13 -3.79
CA GLN A 132 -20.61 0.93 -3.00
C GLN A 132 -19.16 0.59 -3.35
N ASP A 133 -18.82 -0.69 -3.51
CA ASP A 133 -17.47 -1.09 -3.92
C ASP A 133 -17.11 -0.53 -5.31
N PHE A 134 -18.07 -0.53 -6.24
CA PHE A 134 -17.92 0.13 -7.53
C PHE A 134 -17.65 1.64 -7.38
N LEU A 135 -18.50 2.33 -6.62
CA LEU A 135 -18.37 3.78 -6.40
C LEU A 135 -17.02 4.13 -5.78
N ASP A 136 -16.62 3.41 -4.73
CA ASP A 136 -15.36 3.63 -4.01
C ASP A 136 -14.16 3.47 -4.96
N GLN A 137 -14.18 2.44 -5.81
CA GLN A 137 -13.12 2.19 -6.77
C GLN A 137 -13.05 3.28 -7.86
N ILE A 138 -14.19 3.69 -8.43
CA ILE A 138 -14.23 4.75 -9.44
C ILE A 138 -13.83 6.11 -8.85
N ASN A 139 -14.18 6.37 -7.59
CA ASN A 139 -13.76 7.57 -6.88
C ASN A 139 -12.24 7.70 -6.72
N VAL A 140 -11.48 6.59 -6.74
CA VAL A 140 -10.01 6.65 -6.76
C VAL A 140 -9.54 7.39 -8.02
N TYR A 141 -10.06 7.03 -9.18
CA TYR A 141 -9.71 7.65 -10.46
C TYR A 141 -10.31 9.05 -10.61
N ALA A 142 -11.57 9.25 -10.19
CA ALA A 142 -12.24 10.56 -10.26
C ALA A 142 -11.45 11.66 -9.53
N LYS A 143 -10.87 11.35 -8.37
CA LYS A 143 -10.05 12.28 -7.58
C LYS A 143 -8.79 12.72 -8.31
N GLU A 144 -8.20 11.86 -9.15
CA GLU A 144 -7.02 12.24 -9.95
C GLU A 144 -7.37 13.28 -11.02
N GLU A 145 -8.60 13.20 -11.53
CA GLU A 145 -9.20 14.18 -12.45
C GLU A 145 -9.78 15.41 -11.71
N LYS A 146 -9.52 15.53 -10.39
CA LYS A 146 -10.05 16.59 -9.51
C LYS A 146 -11.58 16.62 -9.44
N ILE A 147 -12.24 15.52 -9.75
CA ILE A 147 -13.69 15.35 -9.63
C ILE A 147 -13.98 14.80 -8.24
N ASN A 148 -14.68 15.59 -7.43
CA ASN A 148 -15.10 15.24 -6.08
C ASN A 148 -16.62 15.06 -6.03
N ASN A 149 -17.11 14.46 -4.94
CA ASN A 149 -18.55 14.30 -4.66
C ASN A 149 -19.32 13.45 -5.69
N LEU A 150 -18.65 12.50 -6.36
CA LEU A 150 -19.35 11.47 -7.12
C LEU A 150 -20.06 10.53 -6.13
N GLU A 151 -21.37 10.39 -6.33
CA GLU A 151 -22.24 9.59 -5.47
C GLU A 151 -23.10 8.63 -6.28
N LEU A 152 -23.60 7.58 -5.63
CA LEU A 152 -24.69 6.77 -6.16
C LEU A 152 -26.00 7.59 -6.12
N ALA A 153 -26.77 7.54 -7.20
CA ALA A 153 -28.13 8.07 -7.24
C ALA A 153 -29.18 7.02 -6.81
N GLU A 154 -28.74 5.81 -6.49
CA GLU A 154 -29.57 4.69 -6.01
C GLU A 154 -29.52 4.58 -4.47
N ASN A 155 -30.66 4.20 -3.86
CA ASN A 155 -30.77 4.09 -2.40
C ASN A 155 -30.04 2.86 -1.83
N ASP A 156 -30.14 1.71 -2.51
CA ASP A 156 -29.49 0.47 -2.06
C ASP A 156 -28.05 0.39 -2.55
N LYS A 157 -27.14 0.89 -1.71
CA LYS A 157 -25.68 0.86 -1.97
C LYS A 157 -25.07 -0.54 -1.80
N THR A 158 -25.77 -1.44 -1.12
CA THR A 158 -25.29 -2.79 -0.79
C THR A 158 -25.65 -3.82 -1.85
N ARG A 159 -26.50 -3.46 -2.82
CA ARG A 159 -26.85 -4.29 -3.96
C ARG A 159 -25.59 -4.83 -4.65
N MET A 160 -25.53 -6.15 -4.73
CA MET A 160 -24.46 -6.87 -5.40
C MET A 160 -24.60 -6.80 -6.91
N LEU A 161 -23.49 -6.84 -7.63
CA LEU A 161 -23.48 -6.90 -9.09
C LEU A 161 -24.00 -8.26 -9.57
N LEU A 162 -24.75 -8.22 -10.67
CA LEU A 162 -25.32 -9.40 -11.30
C LEU A 162 -24.29 -10.02 -12.24
N GLU A 163 -24.25 -11.35 -12.29
CA GLU A 163 -23.47 -12.04 -13.32
C GLU A 163 -24.00 -11.65 -14.72
N ASP A 164 -23.05 -11.31 -15.59
CA ASP A 164 -23.29 -10.84 -16.95
C ASP A 164 -22.07 -11.09 -17.84
N THR A 165 -22.11 -12.15 -18.64
CA THR A 165 -21.01 -12.52 -19.55
C THR A 165 -21.07 -11.81 -20.91
N ASN A 166 -22.17 -11.12 -21.21
CA ASN A 166 -22.38 -10.37 -22.44
C ASN A 166 -22.13 -8.86 -22.26
N GLY A 167 -22.27 -8.36 -21.03
CA GLY A 167 -22.11 -6.96 -20.66
C GLY A 167 -23.39 -6.14 -20.79
N GLY A 168 -23.44 -5.01 -20.08
CA GLY A 168 -24.54 -4.04 -20.15
C GLY A 168 -25.73 -4.28 -19.22
N LYS A 169 -25.82 -5.43 -18.52
CA LYS A 169 -26.88 -5.72 -17.54
C LYS A 169 -26.72 -4.92 -16.25
N ASN A 170 -25.47 -4.68 -15.84
CA ASN A 170 -25.16 -3.91 -14.64
C ASN A 170 -25.13 -2.41 -14.98
N LYS A 171 -26.31 -1.79 -14.90
CA LYS A 171 -26.50 -0.34 -15.00
C LYS A 171 -26.43 0.29 -13.61
N ILE A 172 -25.70 1.39 -13.50
CA ILE A 172 -25.45 2.08 -12.23
C ILE A 172 -25.73 3.56 -12.44
N LYS A 173 -26.66 4.10 -11.65
CA LYS A 173 -26.98 5.53 -11.66
C LYS A 173 -26.09 6.28 -10.69
N LEU A 174 -25.41 7.29 -11.20
CA LEU A 174 -24.49 8.16 -10.48
C LEU A 174 -24.99 9.59 -10.52
N LYS A 175 -24.52 10.41 -9.58
CA LYS A 175 -24.78 11.85 -9.57
C LYS A 175 -23.54 12.64 -9.18
N LEU A 176 -23.45 13.84 -9.74
CA LEU A 176 -22.55 14.92 -9.37
C LEU A 176 -23.43 16.14 -9.13
N GLY A 177 -23.46 16.63 -7.88
CA GLY A 177 -24.39 17.69 -7.50
C GLY A 177 -25.85 17.30 -7.78
N SER A 178 -26.55 18.11 -8.59
CA SER A 178 -27.91 17.84 -9.06
C SER A 178 -27.96 16.99 -10.33
N TYR A 179 -26.84 16.85 -11.05
CA TYR A 179 -26.79 16.16 -12.33
C TYR A 179 -26.68 14.64 -12.14
N THR A 180 -27.66 13.90 -12.66
CA THR A 180 -27.70 12.43 -12.60
C THR A 180 -27.44 11.83 -13.98
N PHE A 181 -26.68 10.75 -14.03
CA PHE A 181 -26.34 10.03 -15.25
C PHE A 181 -26.22 8.53 -14.98
N GLU A 182 -26.24 7.73 -16.05
CA GLU A 182 -26.12 6.27 -15.98
C GLU A 182 -24.83 5.81 -16.66
N VAL A 183 -24.19 4.80 -16.06
CA VAL A 183 -23.09 4.05 -16.65
C VAL A 183 -23.43 2.57 -16.67
N SER A 184 -22.83 1.84 -17.60
CA SER A 184 -22.98 0.39 -17.72
C SER A 184 -21.62 -0.27 -17.57
N LEU A 185 -21.57 -1.36 -16.80
CA LEU A 185 -20.40 -2.24 -16.80
C LEU A 185 -20.42 -3.15 -18.02
N GLY A 186 -19.23 -3.65 -18.36
CA GLY A 186 -19.05 -4.72 -19.32
C GLY A 186 -19.29 -6.08 -18.65
N LYS A 187 -18.41 -7.04 -18.91
CA LYS A 187 -18.53 -8.40 -18.40
C LYS A 187 -18.28 -8.43 -16.89
N VAL A 188 -19.23 -9.00 -16.16
CA VAL A 188 -19.16 -9.26 -14.73
C VAL A 188 -19.24 -10.77 -14.53
N TYR A 189 -18.11 -11.37 -14.16
CA TYR A 189 -18.05 -12.82 -13.91
C TYR A 189 -18.38 -13.15 -12.47
N LYS A 190 -18.88 -14.37 -12.27
CA LYS A 190 -19.01 -14.94 -10.94
C LYS A 190 -17.65 -15.15 -10.29
N ASP A 191 -17.49 -14.59 -9.09
CA ASP A 191 -16.39 -14.86 -8.16
C ASP A 191 -14.96 -14.51 -8.64
N LYS A 192 -14.81 -13.87 -9.81
CA LYS A 192 -13.51 -13.46 -10.36
C LYS A 192 -13.58 -12.24 -11.28
N VAL A 193 -12.45 -11.57 -11.40
CA VAL A 193 -12.09 -10.61 -12.45
C VAL A 193 -10.94 -11.21 -13.25
N VAL A 194 -11.01 -11.12 -14.57
CA VAL A 194 -9.99 -11.67 -15.48
C VAL A 194 -8.84 -10.70 -15.68
N THR A 195 -7.64 -11.23 -15.88
CA THR A 195 -6.46 -10.42 -16.23
C THR A 195 -6.52 -10.04 -17.71
N LYS A 196 -6.31 -8.76 -18.02
CA LYS A 196 -6.11 -8.28 -19.38
C LYS A 196 -4.70 -7.75 -19.55
N TYR A 197 -4.06 -8.06 -20.66
CA TYR A 197 -2.67 -7.69 -20.89
C TYR A 197 -2.35 -7.48 -22.36
N ALA A 198 -1.27 -6.74 -22.62
CA ALA A 198 -0.69 -6.51 -23.93
C ALA A 198 0.76 -7.05 -23.96
N ILE A 199 1.25 -7.40 -25.14
CA ILE A 199 2.58 -8.02 -25.32
C ILE A 199 3.46 -7.11 -26.18
N ASN A 200 4.70 -6.88 -25.74
CA ASN A 200 5.77 -6.10 -26.37
C ASN A 200 5.52 -4.60 -26.55
N ASP A 201 4.28 -4.17 -26.77
CA ASP A 201 3.85 -2.78 -26.82
C ASP A 201 2.58 -2.60 -25.96
N SER A 202 2.58 -1.55 -25.12
CA SER A 202 1.45 -1.17 -24.27
C SER A 202 0.16 -0.90 -25.04
N ASN A 203 0.25 -0.53 -26.33
CA ASN A 203 -0.86 -0.20 -27.21
C ASN A 203 -1.26 -1.36 -28.15
N SER A 204 -0.61 -2.51 -28.02
CA SER A 204 -0.95 -3.70 -28.81
C SER A 204 -2.33 -4.28 -28.42
N THR A 205 -2.79 -5.25 -29.23
CA THR A 205 -4.06 -5.94 -29.00
C THR A 205 -4.13 -6.52 -27.59
N ILE A 206 -5.19 -6.16 -26.87
CA ILE A 206 -5.46 -6.66 -25.53
C ILE A 206 -5.84 -8.15 -25.58
N LYS A 207 -5.07 -8.96 -24.86
CA LYS A 207 -5.36 -10.36 -24.58
C LYS A 207 -6.07 -10.50 -23.23
N ILE A 208 -6.90 -11.53 -23.10
CA ILE A 208 -7.63 -11.86 -21.88
C ILE A 208 -7.19 -13.24 -21.41
N SER A 209 -6.77 -13.37 -20.16
CA SER A 209 -6.49 -14.68 -19.58
C SER A 209 -7.78 -15.33 -19.06
N SER A 210 -8.05 -16.56 -19.49
CA SER A 210 -9.24 -17.32 -19.10
C SER A 210 -9.09 -17.99 -17.72
N ASP A 211 -7.87 -18.39 -17.36
CA ASP A 211 -7.54 -19.20 -16.19
C ASP A 211 -6.42 -18.60 -15.30
N ASN A 212 -5.87 -17.45 -15.69
CA ASN A 212 -4.70 -16.82 -15.05
C ASN A 212 -3.47 -17.74 -14.98
N LYS A 213 -3.37 -18.70 -15.91
CA LYS A 213 -2.16 -19.46 -16.18
C LYS A 213 -1.51 -18.83 -17.41
N PHE A 214 -0.25 -18.45 -17.27
CA PHE A 214 0.47 -17.69 -18.28
C PHE A 214 1.61 -18.51 -18.88
N ASP A 215 1.46 -19.84 -18.90
CA ASP A 215 2.52 -20.78 -19.28
C ASP A 215 3.06 -20.51 -20.69
N ASP A 216 2.18 -20.12 -21.63
CA ASP A 216 2.54 -19.80 -23.01
C ASP A 216 3.44 -18.56 -23.15
N ILE A 217 3.35 -17.61 -22.21
CA ILE A 217 4.10 -16.34 -22.25
C ILE A 217 5.19 -16.25 -21.18
N ASN A 218 5.14 -17.09 -20.15
CA ASN A 218 6.12 -17.11 -19.06
C ASN A 218 7.47 -17.69 -19.49
N ASN A 219 7.53 -18.37 -20.63
CA ASN A 219 8.73 -18.96 -21.19
C ASN A 219 9.31 -18.14 -22.37
N THR A 220 8.76 -16.95 -22.64
CA THR A 220 9.29 -16.03 -23.66
C THR A 220 10.07 -14.90 -22.98
N ASP A 221 10.69 -14.02 -23.78
CA ASP A 221 11.28 -12.76 -23.30
C ASP A 221 10.35 -11.56 -23.54
N ASP A 222 9.09 -11.81 -23.90
CA ASP A 222 8.17 -10.74 -24.26
C ASP A 222 7.81 -9.88 -23.06
N LYS A 223 7.79 -8.55 -23.27
CA LYS A 223 7.38 -7.61 -22.22
C LYS A 223 5.87 -7.63 -22.06
N ILE A 224 5.40 -7.80 -20.84
CA ILE A 224 3.97 -7.87 -20.56
C ILE A 224 3.47 -6.63 -19.84
N PHE A 225 2.45 -6.00 -20.43
CA PHE A 225 1.79 -4.81 -19.90
C PHE A 225 0.42 -5.22 -19.37
N VAL A 226 0.28 -5.34 -18.06
CA VAL A 226 -1.00 -5.69 -17.43
C VAL A 226 -1.89 -4.46 -17.47
N LYS A 227 -3.02 -4.56 -18.17
CA LYS A 227 -4.00 -3.47 -18.35
C LYS A 227 -5.20 -3.59 -17.42
N GLN A 228 -5.51 -4.81 -16.96
CA GLN A 228 -6.49 -5.07 -15.92
C GLN A 228 -5.97 -6.17 -15.02
N ILE A 229 -5.98 -5.92 -13.71
CA ILE A 229 -5.57 -6.89 -12.70
C ILE A 229 -6.68 -7.94 -12.54
N GLY A 230 -6.35 -9.21 -12.74
CA GLY A 230 -7.24 -10.31 -12.38
C GLY A 230 -7.19 -10.59 -10.87
N TYR A 231 -8.32 -10.99 -10.30
CA TYR A 231 -8.42 -11.33 -8.88
C TYR A 231 -9.69 -12.14 -8.62
N SER A 232 -9.71 -12.92 -7.55
CA SER A 232 -10.87 -13.76 -7.20
C SER A 232 -11.08 -13.81 -5.70
N ILE A 233 -12.30 -14.17 -5.30
CA ILE A 233 -12.57 -14.46 -3.90
C ILE A 233 -12.11 -15.89 -3.58
N ASP A 234 -11.21 -16.03 -2.60
CA ASP A 234 -10.93 -17.30 -1.94
C ASP A 234 -11.99 -17.51 -0.87
N SER A 235 -13.05 -18.24 -1.21
CA SER A 235 -14.20 -18.49 -0.32
C SER A 235 -13.80 -19.18 0.98
N SER A 236 -12.70 -19.94 1.01
CA SER A 236 -12.23 -20.62 2.22
C SER A 236 -11.66 -19.66 3.27
N LYS A 237 -11.15 -18.51 2.82
CA LYS A 237 -10.50 -17.50 3.68
C LYS A 237 -11.29 -16.19 3.73
N ASN A 238 -12.44 -16.14 3.07
CA ASN A 238 -13.25 -14.94 2.84
C ASN A 238 -12.38 -13.74 2.39
N ARG A 239 -11.47 -14.00 1.43
CA ARG A 239 -10.43 -13.04 1.08
C ARG A 239 -10.27 -12.90 -0.42
N ILE A 240 -10.30 -11.66 -0.89
CA ILE A 240 -10.07 -11.36 -2.30
C ILE A 240 -8.56 -11.31 -2.55
N THR A 241 -8.12 -12.19 -3.44
CA THR A 241 -6.71 -12.43 -3.74
C THR A 241 -6.43 -12.08 -5.19
N ILE A 242 -5.35 -11.34 -5.41
CA ILE A 242 -4.85 -11.03 -6.75
C ILE A 242 -4.46 -12.31 -7.48
N SER A 243 -4.65 -12.35 -8.79
CA SER A 243 -4.10 -13.42 -9.63
C SER A 243 -2.60 -13.23 -9.79
N THR A 244 -1.85 -14.32 -9.89
CA THR A 244 -0.42 -14.26 -10.23
C THR A 244 -0.24 -13.61 -11.59
N MET A 245 0.68 -12.67 -11.69
CA MET A 245 1.00 -11.98 -12.94
C MET A 245 1.99 -12.79 -13.78
N PRO A 246 2.05 -12.53 -15.11
CA PRO A 246 3.10 -13.06 -15.96
C PRO A 246 4.51 -12.71 -15.48
N LYS A 247 5.47 -13.62 -15.67
CA LYS A 247 6.85 -13.44 -15.18
C LYS A 247 7.54 -12.21 -15.77
N ASN A 248 7.22 -11.83 -17.01
CA ASN A 248 7.84 -10.68 -17.68
C ASN A 248 6.97 -9.41 -17.60
N THR A 249 6.15 -9.26 -16.54
CA THR A 249 5.38 -8.04 -16.34
C THR A 249 6.30 -6.84 -16.13
N VAL A 250 6.12 -5.80 -16.95
CA VAL A 250 6.88 -4.53 -16.88
C VAL A 250 6.01 -3.33 -16.51
N GLU A 251 4.69 -3.47 -16.59
CA GLU A 251 3.72 -2.43 -16.24
C GLU A 251 2.47 -3.07 -15.64
N VAL A 252 1.93 -2.41 -14.61
CA VAL A 252 0.62 -2.71 -14.04
C VAL A 252 -0.26 -1.47 -14.02
N PRO A 253 -1.59 -1.61 -13.83
CA PRO A 253 -2.47 -0.46 -13.63
C PRO A 253 -2.03 0.38 -12.44
N LYS A 254 -2.27 1.69 -12.54
CA LYS A 254 -1.85 2.69 -11.54
C LYS A 254 -2.36 2.40 -10.13
N HIS A 255 -3.60 1.90 -10.04
CA HIS A 255 -4.26 1.60 -8.78
C HIS A 255 -4.46 0.11 -8.60
N LEU A 256 -4.13 -0.37 -7.41
CA LEU A 256 -4.56 -1.68 -6.94
C LEU A 256 -6.07 -1.64 -6.62
N PRO A 257 -6.88 -2.64 -7.01
CA PRO A 257 -8.28 -2.67 -6.63
C PRO A 257 -8.44 -2.67 -5.11
N LEU A 258 -9.30 -1.79 -4.58
CA LEU A 258 -9.42 -1.50 -3.14
C LEU A 258 -9.79 -2.73 -2.31
N LYS A 259 -10.50 -3.68 -2.91
CA LYS A 259 -10.98 -4.91 -2.28
C LYS A 259 -9.90 -5.97 -2.13
N ILE A 260 -8.72 -5.82 -2.74
CA ILE A 260 -7.62 -6.77 -2.60
C ILE A 260 -7.15 -6.80 -1.15
N LYS A 261 -7.21 -8.00 -0.57
CA LYS A 261 -6.73 -8.29 0.78
C LYS A 261 -5.48 -9.19 0.76
N SER A 262 -5.10 -9.70 -0.41
CA SER A 262 -3.98 -10.61 -0.56
C SER A 262 -3.24 -10.41 -1.87
N LEU A 263 -1.94 -10.15 -1.73
CA LEU A 263 -0.97 -10.10 -2.82
C LEU A 263 -0.19 -11.40 -2.95
N LYS A 264 -0.69 -12.49 -2.34
CA LYS A 264 -0.07 -13.80 -2.42
C LYS A 264 0.25 -14.17 -3.88
N ASN A 265 1.50 -14.53 -4.15
CA ASN A 265 2.00 -14.92 -5.47
C ASN A 265 1.85 -13.86 -6.59
N ALA A 266 1.59 -12.58 -6.29
CA ALA A 266 1.29 -11.60 -7.34
C ALA A 266 2.38 -11.49 -8.41
N PHE A 267 3.66 -11.54 -8.00
CA PHE A 267 4.84 -11.42 -8.86
C PHE A 267 5.79 -12.62 -8.66
N LEU A 268 5.18 -13.81 -8.48
CA LEU A 268 5.91 -15.07 -8.33
C LEU A 268 6.78 -15.32 -9.58
N TYR A 269 8.09 -15.49 -9.39
CA TYR A 269 9.10 -15.63 -10.45
C TYR A 269 9.24 -14.41 -11.40
N LEU A 270 8.97 -13.19 -10.92
CA LEU A 270 9.11 -11.97 -11.73
C LEU A 270 10.54 -11.81 -12.27
N ASN A 271 10.64 -11.60 -13.58
CA ASN A 271 11.87 -11.48 -14.36
C ASN A 271 12.21 -10.01 -14.72
N SER A 272 11.47 -9.05 -14.17
CA SER A 272 11.70 -7.62 -14.32
C SER A 272 12.37 -7.05 -13.07
N ASP A 273 13.32 -6.13 -13.25
CA ASP A 273 13.95 -5.40 -12.14
C ASP A 273 13.01 -4.33 -11.54
N LYS A 274 12.17 -3.75 -12.40
CA LYS A 274 11.12 -2.77 -12.07
C LYS A 274 9.84 -3.04 -12.85
N VAL A 275 8.73 -2.67 -12.23
CA VAL A 275 7.38 -2.70 -12.79
C VAL A 275 6.78 -1.30 -12.68
N LEU A 276 6.50 -0.68 -13.82
CA LEU A 276 5.90 0.64 -13.89
C LEU A 276 4.56 0.66 -13.12
N ASN A 277 4.37 1.73 -12.34
CA ASN A 277 3.24 2.01 -11.44
C ASN A 277 3.13 1.20 -10.15
N LEU A 278 3.96 0.16 -9.94
CA LEU A 278 3.86 -0.69 -8.76
C LEU A 278 4.08 0.08 -7.44
N ASP A 279 4.93 1.09 -7.45
CA ASP A 279 5.22 1.97 -6.32
C ASP A 279 4.02 2.84 -5.90
N ASN A 280 3.06 3.05 -6.80
CA ASN A 280 1.84 3.85 -6.53
C ASN A 280 0.72 3.04 -5.87
N TRP A 281 0.84 1.72 -5.76
CA TRP A 281 -0.21 0.89 -5.20
C TRP A 281 -0.49 1.20 -3.73
N ASN A 282 -1.76 1.50 -3.42
CA ASN A 282 -2.22 1.57 -2.05
C ASN A 282 -2.45 0.16 -1.48
N VAL A 283 -1.47 -0.34 -0.72
CA VAL A 283 -1.53 -1.67 -0.08
C VAL A 283 -2.11 -1.65 1.34
N SER A 284 -2.71 -0.54 1.80
CA SER A 284 -3.18 -0.41 3.19
C SER A 284 -4.28 -1.41 3.57
N ASN A 285 -4.94 -2.02 2.58
CA ASN A 285 -5.96 -3.04 2.78
C ASN A 285 -5.41 -4.47 2.78
N VAL A 286 -4.15 -4.67 2.39
CA VAL A 286 -3.53 -5.99 2.23
C VAL A 286 -3.22 -6.60 3.60
N ILE A 287 -3.55 -7.88 3.75
CA ILE A 287 -3.35 -8.69 4.95
C ILE A 287 -2.27 -9.75 4.72
N ASN A 288 -2.12 -10.23 3.49
CA ASN A 288 -1.16 -11.29 3.16
C ASN A 288 -0.34 -10.91 1.92
N MET A 289 0.98 -10.95 2.07
CA MET A 289 1.96 -10.72 1.02
C MET A 289 2.84 -11.96 0.76
N SER A 290 2.48 -13.12 1.31
CA SER A 290 3.28 -14.35 1.20
C SER A 290 3.67 -14.63 -0.26
N THR A 291 4.93 -14.98 -0.49
CA THR A 291 5.46 -15.41 -1.79
C THR A 291 5.23 -14.43 -2.95
N MET A 292 4.94 -13.16 -2.67
CA MET A 292 4.64 -12.16 -3.71
C MET A 292 5.81 -11.95 -4.67
N PHE A 293 7.06 -11.91 -4.20
CA PHE A 293 8.27 -11.79 -5.03
C PHE A 293 9.18 -13.03 -4.91
N PHE A 294 8.60 -14.19 -4.64
CA PHE A 294 9.37 -15.43 -4.53
C PHE A 294 10.08 -15.73 -5.86
N SER A 295 11.40 -15.95 -5.79
CA SER A 295 12.33 -16.14 -6.91
C SER A 295 12.28 -15.03 -7.96
N ALA A 296 11.96 -13.79 -7.57
CA ALA A 296 12.05 -12.62 -8.42
C ALA A 296 13.50 -12.11 -8.51
N THR A 297 14.40 -12.91 -9.08
CA THR A 297 15.87 -12.75 -8.95
C THR A 297 16.39 -11.37 -9.39
N LYS A 298 15.73 -10.71 -10.35
CA LYS A 298 16.11 -9.38 -10.86
C LYS A 298 15.48 -8.21 -10.10
N PHE A 299 14.39 -8.43 -9.37
CA PHE A 299 13.58 -7.37 -8.78
C PHE A 299 14.40 -6.54 -7.78
N ASN A 300 14.40 -5.21 -7.96
CA ASN A 300 15.10 -4.27 -7.09
C ASN A 300 14.45 -2.88 -7.11
N GLN A 301 13.12 -2.83 -7.17
CA GLN A 301 12.35 -1.58 -7.16
C GLN A 301 12.09 -1.09 -5.73
N ASP A 302 12.17 0.22 -5.54
CA ASP A 302 11.80 0.85 -4.26
C ASP A 302 10.29 0.75 -4.02
N ILE A 303 9.93 0.10 -2.91
CA ILE A 303 8.56 -0.08 -2.40
C ILE A 303 8.46 0.36 -0.93
N SER A 304 9.39 1.20 -0.47
CA SER A 304 9.45 1.73 0.90
C SER A 304 8.20 2.54 1.29
N LYS A 305 7.49 3.12 0.31
CA LYS A 305 6.29 3.94 0.54
C LYS A 305 5.03 3.13 0.86
N TRP A 306 5.07 1.82 0.75
CA TRP A 306 3.92 0.96 1.01
C TRP A 306 3.51 0.97 2.48
N ASN A 307 2.21 1.17 2.72
CA ASN A 307 1.63 1.10 4.06
C ASN A 307 1.25 -0.35 4.42
N THR A 308 2.14 -1.05 5.11
CA THR A 308 1.98 -2.47 5.48
C THR A 308 1.26 -2.72 6.81
N LYS A 309 0.66 -1.70 7.44
CA LYS A 309 0.11 -1.76 8.82
C LYS A 309 -0.93 -2.85 9.11
N ASN A 310 -1.51 -3.45 8.06
CA ASN A 310 -2.52 -4.50 8.16
C ASN A 310 -2.02 -5.88 7.75
N VAL A 311 -0.77 -5.98 7.28
CA VAL A 311 -0.17 -7.25 6.86
C VAL A 311 0.12 -8.09 8.10
N THR A 312 -0.33 -9.35 8.07
CA THR A 312 -0.08 -10.34 9.12
C THR A 312 0.82 -11.48 8.66
N ASN A 313 0.98 -11.66 7.35
CA ASN A 313 1.75 -12.77 6.77
C ASN A 313 2.70 -12.27 5.67
N MET A 314 4.00 -12.49 5.87
CA MET A 314 5.10 -12.14 4.95
C MET A 314 5.97 -13.36 4.57
N ILE A 315 5.42 -14.58 4.68
CA ILE A 315 6.13 -15.83 4.37
C ILE A 315 6.78 -15.75 2.99
N ALA A 316 8.09 -15.97 2.93
CA ALA A 316 8.87 -16.06 1.70
C ALA A 316 8.64 -14.90 0.72
N LEU A 317 8.34 -13.70 1.23
CA LEU A 317 8.01 -12.53 0.42
C LEU A 317 9.11 -12.20 -0.62
N PHE A 318 10.37 -12.22 -0.20
CA PHE A 318 11.56 -11.95 -1.04
C PHE A 318 12.50 -13.17 -1.12
N SER A 319 12.00 -14.36 -0.82
CA SER A 319 12.79 -15.59 -0.93
C SER A 319 13.28 -15.76 -2.38
N GLY A 320 14.59 -15.87 -2.59
CA GLY A 320 15.22 -15.94 -3.91
C GLY A 320 15.18 -14.63 -4.71
N ALA A 321 14.82 -13.49 -4.11
CA ALA A 321 14.94 -12.18 -4.75
C ALA A 321 16.40 -11.69 -4.66
N GLU A 322 17.29 -12.38 -5.37
CA GLU A 322 18.76 -12.26 -5.23
C GLU A 322 19.29 -10.82 -5.29
N ASN A 323 18.70 -9.97 -6.14
CA ASN A 323 19.14 -8.59 -6.34
C ASN A 323 18.43 -7.54 -5.47
N PHE A 324 17.43 -7.93 -4.68
CA PHE A 324 16.64 -6.98 -3.91
C PHE A 324 17.48 -6.37 -2.77
N ASP A 325 17.66 -5.06 -2.81
CA ASP A 325 18.38 -4.29 -1.79
C ASP A 325 17.81 -2.86 -1.74
N LYS A 326 16.59 -2.75 -1.22
CA LYS A 326 15.86 -1.49 -1.07
C LYS A 326 15.38 -1.32 0.37
N PRO A 327 15.37 -0.08 0.89
CA PRO A 327 15.02 0.16 2.28
C PRO A 327 13.58 -0.28 2.57
N LEU A 328 13.42 -0.96 3.70
CA LEU A 328 12.11 -1.43 4.21
C LEU A 328 11.85 -0.94 5.64
N ASN A 329 12.71 -0.08 6.21
CA ASN A 329 12.63 0.37 7.59
C ASN A 329 11.30 1.12 7.89
N SER A 330 10.71 1.77 6.89
CA SER A 330 9.40 2.44 6.98
C SER A 330 8.20 1.50 7.06
N TRP A 331 8.38 0.21 6.79
CA TRP A 331 7.28 -0.76 6.83
C TRP A 331 6.83 -1.01 8.28
N ASN A 332 5.52 -0.93 8.50
CA ASN A 332 4.94 -1.37 9.75
C ASN A 332 4.71 -2.88 9.71
N VAL A 333 5.51 -3.62 10.48
CA VAL A 333 5.41 -5.09 10.62
C VAL A 333 4.80 -5.52 11.96
N SER A 334 4.22 -4.60 12.73
CA SER A 334 3.78 -4.87 14.11
C SER A 334 2.63 -5.87 14.23
N LYS A 335 1.96 -6.21 13.14
CA LYS A 335 0.90 -7.24 13.09
C LYS A 335 1.36 -8.55 12.43
N VAL A 336 2.59 -8.60 11.91
CA VAL A 336 3.12 -9.78 11.25
C VAL A 336 3.36 -10.86 12.29
N THR A 337 2.87 -12.07 12.02
CA THR A 337 3.07 -13.24 12.87
C THR A 337 4.04 -14.26 12.26
N ASP A 338 4.21 -14.23 10.94
CA ASP A 338 5.00 -15.22 10.21
C ASP A 338 5.89 -14.56 9.15
N MET A 339 7.20 -14.78 9.30
CA MET A 339 8.29 -14.33 8.43
C MET A 339 9.15 -15.50 7.92
N TYR A 340 8.63 -16.73 7.93
CA TYR A 340 9.31 -17.92 7.41
C TYR A 340 9.93 -17.64 6.03
N GLN A 341 11.24 -17.87 5.88
CA GLN A 341 11.99 -17.68 4.63
C GLN A 341 11.89 -16.28 3.97
N MET A 342 11.50 -15.22 4.69
CA MET A 342 11.18 -13.92 4.07
C MET A 342 12.28 -13.39 3.15
N PHE A 343 13.57 -13.56 3.50
CA PHE A 343 14.75 -13.16 2.73
C PHE A 343 15.69 -14.35 2.43
N PHE A 344 15.19 -15.58 2.45
CA PHE A 344 15.97 -16.77 2.09
C PHE A 344 16.63 -16.57 0.71
N GLY A 345 17.95 -16.69 0.61
CA GLY A 345 18.68 -16.51 -0.66
C GLY A 345 18.61 -15.09 -1.27
N ALA A 346 18.18 -14.07 -0.53
CA ALA A 346 18.21 -12.67 -0.99
C ALA A 346 19.65 -12.11 -0.90
N HIS A 347 20.53 -12.60 -1.78
CA HIS A 347 21.98 -12.44 -1.65
C HIS A 347 22.47 -11.00 -1.50
N LYS A 348 21.83 -10.01 -2.14
CA LYS A 348 22.25 -8.60 -2.04
C LYS A 348 21.64 -7.83 -0.86
N PHE A 349 20.62 -8.36 -0.20
CA PHE A 349 19.87 -7.63 0.81
C PHE A 349 20.74 -7.30 2.02
N ASN A 350 20.92 -6.00 2.32
CA ASN A 350 21.73 -5.53 3.44
C ASN A 350 21.17 -4.20 4.03
N GLN A 351 19.89 -4.20 4.37
CA GLN A 351 19.20 -3.00 4.86
C GLN A 351 19.05 -3.01 6.38
N ASP A 352 19.08 -1.82 6.99
CA ASP A 352 18.77 -1.62 8.40
C ASP A 352 17.28 -1.90 8.67
N LEU A 353 17.00 -2.79 9.63
CA LEU A 353 15.65 -3.19 10.03
C LEU A 353 15.38 -2.96 11.52
N ASN A 354 16.22 -2.15 12.20
CA ASN A 354 16.12 -1.97 13.66
C ASN A 354 14.82 -1.31 14.11
N GLU A 355 14.16 -0.57 13.22
CA GLU A 355 12.88 0.12 13.48
C GLU A 355 11.67 -0.83 13.44
N TRP A 356 11.84 -2.08 13.00
CA TRP A 356 10.76 -3.05 12.93
C TRP A 356 10.33 -3.53 14.31
N ASN A 357 9.04 -3.36 14.61
CA ASN A 357 8.42 -4.02 15.75
C ASN A 357 8.04 -5.46 15.40
N VAL A 358 8.90 -6.41 15.74
CA VAL A 358 8.69 -7.86 15.50
C VAL A 358 8.07 -8.60 16.69
N SER A 359 7.54 -7.90 17.70
CA SER A 359 7.09 -8.52 18.96
C SER A 359 5.94 -9.52 18.82
N ASN A 360 5.23 -9.53 17.69
CA ASN A 360 4.14 -10.47 17.41
C ASN A 360 4.55 -11.65 16.50
N VAL A 361 5.79 -11.67 16.02
CA VAL A 361 6.29 -12.73 15.14
C VAL A 361 6.53 -13.99 15.97
N THR A 362 6.02 -15.12 15.49
CA THR A 362 6.20 -16.44 16.10
C THR A 362 7.14 -17.34 15.29
N ASN A 363 7.24 -17.11 13.98
CA ASN A 363 8.07 -17.91 13.07
C ASN A 363 9.04 -17.04 12.26
N MET A 364 10.33 -17.32 12.40
CA MET A 364 11.44 -16.71 11.64
C MET A 364 12.40 -17.78 11.09
N GLU A 365 11.98 -19.05 10.95
CA GLU A 365 12.87 -20.08 10.40
C GLU A 365 13.35 -19.67 9.01
N GLU A 366 14.64 -19.89 8.79
CA GLU A 366 15.30 -19.64 7.51
C GLU A 366 15.14 -18.22 6.95
N MET A 367 14.75 -17.23 7.78
CA MET A 367 14.44 -15.87 7.33
C MET A 367 15.59 -15.23 6.54
N PHE A 368 16.84 -15.44 6.96
CA PHE A 368 18.06 -14.94 6.30
C PHE A 368 18.99 -16.08 5.86
N LEU A 369 18.48 -17.31 5.74
CA LEU A 369 19.29 -18.44 5.27
C LEU A 369 19.82 -18.13 3.86
N ASP A 370 21.13 -18.24 3.67
CA ASP A 370 21.86 -17.89 2.44
C ASP A 370 21.72 -16.42 1.97
N ALA A 371 21.26 -15.51 2.83
CA ALA A 371 21.34 -14.06 2.61
C ALA A 371 22.79 -13.57 2.84
N THR A 372 23.70 -13.98 1.96
CA THR A 372 25.16 -13.90 2.16
C THR A 372 25.68 -12.49 2.50
N ASN A 373 25.07 -11.42 1.98
CA ASN A 373 25.49 -10.05 2.29
C ASN A 373 24.79 -9.42 3.49
N PHE A 374 23.81 -10.08 4.10
CA PHE A 374 23.02 -9.48 5.16
C PHE A 374 23.89 -9.20 6.40
N ASN A 375 24.00 -7.92 6.74
CA ASN A 375 24.56 -7.41 8.00
C ASN A 375 23.75 -6.19 8.47
N GLY A 376 22.46 -6.16 8.13
CA GLY A 376 21.54 -5.12 8.54
C GLY A 376 21.32 -5.15 10.06
N LYS A 377 21.13 -3.97 10.64
CA LYS A 377 20.87 -3.82 12.06
C LYS A 377 19.53 -4.42 12.47
N ILE A 378 19.55 -5.23 13.52
CA ILE A 378 18.40 -5.94 14.10
C ILE A 378 18.54 -6.13 15.62
N GLU A 379 19.50 -5.44 16.26
CA GLU A 379 19.85 -5.58 17.67
C GLU A 379 18.67 -5.25 18.59
N ASN A 380 17.76 -4.36 18.16
CA ASN A 380 16.62 -3.89 18.95
C ASN A 380 15.36 -4.77 18.85
N TRP A 381 15.40 -5.87 18.10
CA TRP A 381 14.23 -6.73 17.92
C TRP A 381 13.80 -7.42 19.23
N ASN A 382 12.52 -7.28 19.59
CA ASN A 382 11.90 -8.08 20.63
C ASN A 382 11.45 -9.44 20.06
N VAL A 383 12.26 -10.47 20.25
CA VAL A 383 12.01 -11.84 19.77
C VAL A 383 11.42 -12.78 20.82
N GLU A 384 10.91 -12.27 21.95
CA GLU A 384 10.39 -13.10 23.06
C GLU A 384 9.21 -14.01 22.65
N ASN A 385 8.47 -13.65 21.59
CA ASN A 385 7.36 -14.45 21.06
C ASN A 385 7.75 -15.44 19.96
N VAL A 386 8.98 -15.39 19.46
CA VAL A 386 9.45 -16.31 18.45
C VAL A 386 9.60 -17.71 19.05
N THR A 387 8.97 -18.70 18.41
CA THR A 387 9.03 -20.11 18.79
C THR A 387 9.82 -20.95 17.80
N GLU A 388 10.11 -20.43 16.61
CA GLU A 388 10.84 -21.13 15.55
C GLU A 388 11.91 -20.20 14.93
N LEU A 389 13.20 -20.54 15.13
CA LEU A 389 14.38 -19.78 14.65
C LEU A 389 15.34 -20.65 13.82
N PHE A 390 14.94 -21.88 13.49
CA PHE A 390 15.79 -22.86 12.85
C PHE A 390 16.47 -22.29 11.61
N ARG A 391 17.80 -22.43 11.53
CA ARG A 391 18.66 -22.00 10.42
C ARG A 391 18.56 -20.52 10.00
N MET A 392 18.00 -19.63 10.84
CA MET A 392 17.74 -18.22 10.48
C MET A 392 18.93 -17.51 9.81
N PHE A 393 20.17 -17.74 10.27
CA PHE A 393 21.39 -17.09 9.76
C PHE A 393 22.40 -18.07 9.13
N VAL A 394 22.04 -19.33 8.90
CA VAL A 394 22.96 -20.27 8.23
C VAL A 394 23.25 -19.72 6.82
N GLY A 395 24.52 -19.66 6.41
CA GLY A 395 24.90 -19.10 5.10
C GLY A 395 24.88 -17.56 5.00
N ALA A 396 24.41 -16.82 6.00
CA ALA A 396 24.51 -15.36 6.07
C ALA A 396 25.95 -14.93 6.45
N THR A 397 26.90 -15.12 5.53
CA THR A 397 28.35 -15.07 5.82
C THR A 397 28.89 -13.72 6.27
N LYS A 398 28.20 -12.61 5.96
CA LYS A 398 28.55 -11.26 6.45
C LYS A 398 27.90 -10.86 7.76
N PHE A 399 27.00 -11.68 8.31
CA PHE A 399 26.25 -11.32 9.50
C PHE A 399 27.16 -11.27 10.74
N SER A 400 27.24 -10.11 11.38
CA SER A 400 28.12 -9.86 12.52
C SER A 400 27.51 -8.95 13.59
N GLN A 401 26.18 -8.84 13.65
CA GLN A 401 25.49 -7.98 14.63
C GLN A 401 25.56 -8.57 16.04
N ASP A 402 25.60 -7.71 17.06
CA ASP A 402 25.52 -8.13 18.46
C ASP A 402 24.06 -8.42 18.84
N LEU A 403 23.75 -9.69 19.06
CA LEU A 403 22.43 -10.16 19.46
C LEU A 403 22.33 -10.49 20.96
N SER A 404 23.29 -10.07 21.78
CA SER A 404 23.30 -10.34 23.23
C SER A 404 22.07 -9.78 23.95
N GLY A 405 21.40 -8.76 23.38
CA GLY A 405 20.15 -8.21 23.89
C GLY A 405 18.90 -9.05 23.59
N TRP A 406 18.98 -10.03 22.69
CA TRP A 406 17.83 -10.86 22.31
C TRP A 406 17.44 -11.84 23.42
N ARG A 407 16.15 -11.85 23.77
CA ARG A 407 15.58 -12.79 24.72
C ARG A 407 14.82 -13.88 23.98
N ILE A 408 15.46 -15.04 23.85
CA ILE A 408 14.94 -16.16 23.05
C ILE A 408 14.30 -17.20 23.97
N LYS A 409 13.09 -17.68 23.63
CA LYS A 409 12.47 -18.81 24.32
C LYS A 409 13.28 -20.09 24.06
N ASN A 410 13.53 -20.86 25.13
CA ASN A 410 14.22 -22.16 25.02
C ASN A 410 13.62 -23.11 23.98
N ALA A 411 12.29 -23.03 23.72
CA ALA A 411 11.62 -23.82 22.70
C ALA A 411 12.11 -23.50 21.27
N ALA A 412 12.50 -22.25 21.00
CA ALA A 412 12.96 -21.81 19.69
C ALA A 412 14.39 -22.25 19.33
N ILE A 413 15.14 -22.77 20.31
CA ILE A 413 16.53 -23.21 20.16
C ILE A 413 16.61 -24.75 20.00
N LYS A 414 15.54 -25.48 20.30
CA LYS A 414 15.53 -26.95 20.45
C LYS A 414 15.08 -27.73 19.20
N LYS A 415 14.82 -27.06 18.09
CA LYS A 415 14.56 -27.64 16.78
C LYS A 415 15.68 -27.22 15.85
#